data_AF-A0A7K7UER5-F1
#
_entry.id   AF-A0A7K7UER5-F1
#
_cell.length_a   1.000
_cell.length_b   1.000
_cell.length_c   1.000
_cell.angle_alpha   90.00
_cell.angle_beta   90.00
_cell.angle_gamma   90.00
#
_symmetry.space_group_name_H-M   'P 1'
#
loop_
_entity.id
_entity.type
_entity.pdbx_description
1 polymer ?
#
loop_
_entity_poly.entity_id
_entity_poly.type
_entity_poly.pdbx_seq_one_letter_code
_entity_poly.pdbx_strand_id
1 'polypeptide(L)'
;GTSLMARLLRSTVGVLNTSSDTQLETSNFACLPQPRGMTRQQYVGSCLPLAALALLCLAQVYTYRLRRAIAAFYFPKREKSRVLYFYNKLLQQRQSFVHRQRKLIARRARQHPGLGTSLLEWCRQRWPRLRRWMRRNCTVCGTPQTPQDRVCPVPACGAPYCRPCW
;
A
#
# COMPACT_ATOMS: atom_id res chain seq x y z
N GLY A 1 -28.67 -61.23 45.15
CA GLY A 1 -29.90 -60.49 45.47
C GLY A 1 -30.86 -60.53 44.30
N THR A 2 -32.07 -61.05 44.51
CA THR A 2 -33.11 -61.27 43.50
C THR A 2 -34.16 -60.15 43.53
N SER A 3 -33.73 -58.89 43.56
CA SER A 3 -34.66 -57.75 43.51
C SER A 3 -35.09 -57.45 42.07
N LEU A 4 -36.31 -56.94 41.93
CA LEU A 4 -36.93 -56.62 40.63
C LEU A 4 -36.09 -55.59 39.85
N MET A 5 -35.45 -54.65 40.55
CA MET A 5 -34.50 -53.69 39.97
C MET A 5 -33.25 -54.35 39.37
N ALA A 6 -32.71 -55.40 40.01
CA ALA A 6 -31.56 -56.13 39.47
C ALA A 6 -31.92 -56.93 38.21
N ARG A 7 -33.17 -57.40 38.09
CA ARG A 7 -33.67 -58.03 36.87
C ARG A 7 -33.86 -57.02 35.74
N LEU A 8 -34.37 -55.83 36.04
CA LEU A 8 -34.51 -54.77 35.04
C LEU A 8 -33.14 -54.32 34.52
N LEU A 9 -32.17 -54.07 35.41
CA LEU A 9 -30.81 -53.69 35.02
C LEU A 9 -30.11 -54.78 34.19
N ARG A 10 -30.30 -56.05 34.55
CA ARG A 10 -29.71 -57.16 33.78
C ARG A 10 -30.39 -57.35 32.42
N SER A 11 -31.68 -57.02 32.32
CA SER A 11 -32.43 -57.03 31.05
C SER A 11 -32.03 -55.86 30.15
N THR A 12 -31.86 -54.65 30.70
CA THR A 12 -31.38 -53.49 29.91
C THR A 12 -29.93 -53.66 29.51
N VAL A 13 -29.04 -54.20 30.37
CA VAL A 13 -27.66 -54.52 29.97
C VAL A 13 -27.63 -55.64 28.93
N GLY A 14 -28.51 -56.65 29.01
CA GLY A 14 -28.62 -57.72 28.01
C GLY A 14 -29.11 -57.23 26.64
N VAL A 15 -30.11 -56.33 26.63
CA VAL A 15 -30.63 -55.69 25.40
C VAL A 15 -29.62 -54.70 24.82
N LEU A 16 -28.89 -53.97 25.66
CA LEU A 16 -27.80 -53.11 25.21
C LEU A 16 -26.64 -53.93 24.68
N ASN A 17 -26.23 -55.03 25.32
CA ASN A 17 -25.13 -55.89 24.88
C ASN A 17 -25.44 -56.59 23.53
N THR A 18 -26.71 -56.91 23.25
CA THR A 18 -27.14 -57.46 21.94
C THR A 18 -27.28 -56.40 20.86
N SER A 19 -27.52 -55.13 21.21
CA SER A 19 -27.52 -54.01 20.26
C SER A 19 -26.14 -53.34 20.10
N SER A 20 -25.20 -53.62 20.99
CA SER A 20 -23.81 -53.14 20.96
C SER A 20 -22.88 -53.97 20.08
N ASP A 21 -23.33 -55.12 19.54
CA ASP A 21 -22.59 -55.87 18.52
C ASP A 21 -22.76 -55.25 17.11
N THR A 22 -22.95 -53.93 17.09
CA THR A 22 -22.68 -53.10 15.93
C THR A 22 -21.46 -52.30 16.33
N GLN A 23 -20.33 -52.62 15.69
CA GLN A 23 -19.09 -51.87 15.82
C GLN A 23 -19.41 -50.36 15.81
N LEU A 24 -19.34 -49.72 16.97
CA LEU A 24 -19.31 -48.26 17.09
C LEU A 24 -17.91 -47.80 16.65
N GLU A 25 -17.59 -48.09 15.39
CA GLU A 25 -16.70 -47.27 14.59
C GLU A 25 -17.38 -45.91 14.48
N THR A 26 -17.04 -44.98 15.38
CA THR A 26 -17.42 -43.56 15.35
C THR A 26 -16.69 -42.84 14.23
N SER A 27 -16.72 -43.43 13.04
CA SER A 27 -15.91 -43.02 11.93
C SER A 27 -16.76 -42.12 11.04
N ASN A 28 -16.48 -40.81 11.09
CA ASN A 28 -17.18 -39.76 10.34
C ASN A 28 -16.99 -39.88 8.81
N PHE A 29 -16.36 -40.94 8.31
CA PHE A 29 -16.11 -41.18 6.89
C PHE A 29 -17.37 -41.23 6.04
N ALA A 30 -18.51 -41.64 6.61
CA ALA A 30 -19.80 -41.61 5.90
C ALA A 30 -20.32 -40.17 5.66
N CYS A 31 -19.90 -39.22 6.49
CA CYS A 31 -20.23 -37.80 6.38
C CYS A 31 -19.14 -37.00 5.66
N LEU A 32 -18.01 -37.62 5.29
CA LEU A 32 -16.95 -36.93 4.59
C LEU A 32 -17.40 -36.66 3.14
N PRO A 33 -17.39 -35.39 2.69
CA PRO A 33 -17.65 -35.10 1.29
C PRO A 33 -16.59 -35.78 0.44
N GLN A 34 -17.00 -36.75 -0.38
CA GLN A 34 -16.09 -37.41 -1.31
C GLN A 34 -15.62 -36.40 -2.36
N PRO A 35 -14.32 -36.10 -2.44
CA PRO A 35 -13.81 -35.15 -3.42
C PRO A 35 -13.92 -35.77 -4.82
N ARG A 36 -14.97 -35.39 -5.57
CA ARG A 36 -15.04 -35.68 -7.00
C ARG A 36 -14.30 -34.58 -7.76
N GLY A 37 -13.33 -34.99 -8.58
CA GLY A 37 -12.66 -34.09 -9.50
C GLY A 37 -13.68 -33.44 -10.44
N MET A 38 -13.60 -32.13 -10.59
CA MET A 38 -14.45 -31.42 -11.55
C MET A 38 -14.14 -31.92 -12.96
N THR A 39 -15.19 -32.18 -13.73
CA THR A 39 -15.03 -32.49 -15.15
C THR A 39 -14.53 -31.24 -15.89
N ARG A 40 -13.78 -31.45 -16.99
CA ARG A 40 -13.23 -30.35 -17.81
C ARG A 40 -14.30 -29.33 -18.24
N GLN A 41 -15.52 -29.81 -18.49
CA GLN A 41 -16.67 -28.97 -18.86
C GLN A 41 -17.11 -28.04 -17.71
N GLN A 42 -17.14 -28.55 -16.46
CA GLN A 42 -17.47 -27.75 -15.29
C GLN A 42 -16.40 -26.69 -15.01
N TYR A 43 -15.13 -27.04 -15.19
CA TYR A 43 -14.03 -26.08 -15.06
C TYR A 43 -14.14 -24.95 -16.08
N VAL A 44 -14.35 -25.27 -17.36
CA VAL A 44 -14.54 -24.26 -18.41
C VAL A 44 -15.78 -23.42 -18.14
N GLY A 45 -16.89 -24.03 -17.73
CA GLY A 45 -18.14 -23.34 -17.39
C GLY A 45 -18.00 -22.35 -16.23
N SER A 46 -17.15 -22.62 -15.24
CA SER A 46 -16.88 -21.70 -14.13
C SER A 46 -15.80 -20.66 -14.46
N CYS A 47 -14.74 -21.03 -15.17
CA CYS A 47 -13.62 -20.13 -15.45
C CYS A 47 -13.94 -19.12 -16.57
N LEU A 48 -14.72 -19.51 -17.59
CA LEU A 48 -15.07 -18.63 -18.70
C LEU A 48 -15.81 -17.35 -18.28
N PRO A 49 -16.89 -17.40 -17.46
CA PRO A 49 -17.57 -16.18 -17.01
C PRO A 49 -16.68 -15.33 -16.10
N LEU A 50 -15.84 -15.94 -15.27
CA LEU A 50 -14.88 -15.21 -14.43
C LEU A 50 -13.85 -14.45 -15.28
N ALA A 51 -13.30 -15.10 -16.31
CA ALA A 51 -12.40 -14.46 -17.25
C ALA A 51 -13.10 -13.35 -18.04
N ALA A 52 -14.33 -13.58 -18.51
CA ALA A 52 -15.13 -12.57 -19.18
C ALA A 52 -15.40 -11.35 -18.29
N LEU A 53 -15.76 -11.56 -17.02
CA LEU A 53 -15.93 -10.48 -16.05
C LEU A 53 -14.64 -9.69 -15.85
N ALA A 54 -13.49 -10.37 -15.69
CA ALA A 54 -12.20 -9.70 -15.58
C ALA A 54 -11.88 -8.84 -16.81
N LEU A 55 -12.12 -9.38 -18.02
CA LEU A 55 -11.95 -8.64 -19.27
C LEU A 55 -12.90 -7.43 -19.37
N LEU A 56 -14.16 -7.58 -18.95
CA LEU A 56 -15.13 -6.49 -18.92
C LEU A 56 -14.72 -5.41 -17.92
N CYS A 57 -14.19 -5.76 -16.75
CA CYS A 57 -13.63 -4.80 -15.79
C CYS A 57 -12.45 -4.01 -16.38
N LEU A 58 -11.57 -4.66 -17.14
CA LEU A 58 -10.50 -3.97 -17.86
C LEU A 58 -11.07 -3.05 -18.95
N ALA A 59 -12.04 -3.52 -19.72
CA ALA A 59 -12.71 -2.73 -20.75
C ALA A 59 -13.44 -1.51 -20.17
N GLN A 60 -14.00 -1.61 -18.97
CA GLN A 60 -14.64 -0.48 -18.27
C GLN A 60 -13.70 0.72 -18.13
N VAL A 61 -12.44 0.50 -17.74
CA VAL A 61 -11.46 1.59 -17.61
C VAL A 61 -11.30 2.35 -18.94
N TYR A 62 -11.28 1.62 -20.06
CA TYR A 62 -11.20 2.22 -21.39
C TYR A 62 -12.50 2.87 -21.82
N THR A 63 -13.67 2.30 -21.51
CA THR A 63 -14.96 2.94 -21.83
C THR A 63 -15.18 4.21 -21.03
N TYR A 64 -14.72 4.31 -19.78
CA TYR A 64 -14.74 5.56 -19.02
C TYR A 64 -13.86 6.64 -19.66
N ARG A 65 -12.66 6.27 -20.16
CA ARG A 65 -11.81 7.19 -20.92
C ARG A 65 -12.49 7.63 -22.22
N LEU A 66 -13.10 6.70 -22.95
CA LEU A 66 -13.81 6.97 -24.20
C LEU A 66 -15.03 7.87 -23.96
N ARG A 67 -15.83 7.62 -22.92
CA ARG A 67 -16.97 8.47 -22.54
C ARG A 67 -16.53 9.91 -22.29
N ARG A 68 -15.39 10.11 -21.62
CA ARG A 68 -14.83 11.46 -21.44
C ARG A 68 -14.42 12.09 -22.77
N ALA A 69 -13.80 11.33 -23.67
CA ALA A 69 -13.41 11.81 -24.99
C ALA A 69 -14.65 12.19 -25.85
N ILE A 70 -15.69 11.35 -25.85
CA ILE A 70 -16.96 11.61 -26.52
C ILE A 70 -17.62 12.85 -25.93
N ALA A 71 -17.73 12.96 -24.60
CA ALA A 71 -18.30 14.13 -23.95
C ALA A 71 -17.50 15.41 -24.23
N ALA A 72 -16.17 15.32 -24.34
CA ALA A 72 -15.32 16.43 -24.73
C ALA A 72 -15.55 16.87 -26.19
N PHE A 73 -15.84 15.92 -27.08
CA PHE A 73 -16.18 16.19 -28.48
C PHE A 73 -17.52 16.90 -28.62
N TYR A 74 -18.57 16.42 -27.93
CA TYR A 74 -19.91 17.02 -28.00
C TYR A 74 -20.05 18.33 -27.19
N PHE A 75 -19.34 18.47 -26.07
CA PHE A 75 -19.44 19.65 -25.17
C PHE A 75 -18.07 20.33 -24.94
N PRO A 76 -17.41 20.85 -25.98
CA PRO A 76 -16.05 21.38 -25.88
C PRO A 76 -15.95 22.59 -24.95
N LYS A 77 -17.00 23.42 -24.88
CA LYS A 77 -17.04 24.61 -23.99
C LYS A 77 -16.91 24.22 -22.51
N ARG A 78 -17.58 23.15 -22.07
CA ARG A 78 -17.55 22.69 -20.67
C ARG A 78 -16.23 22.01 -20.32
N GLU A 79 -15.68 21.17 -21.21
CA GLU A 79 -14.40 20.51 -20.97
C GLU A 79 -13.25 21.52 -20.97
N LYS A 80 -13.24 22.52 -21.86
CA LYS A 80 -12.22 23.58 -21.86
C LYS A 80 -12.18 24.34 -20.53
N SER A 81 -13.34 24.73 -19.98
CA SER A 81 -13.40 25.39 -18.67
C SER A 81 -12.87 24.50 -17.55
N ARG A 82 -13.20 23.21 -17.56
CA ARG A 82 -12.69 22.23 -16.59
C ARG A 82 -11.16 22.08 -16.70
N VAL A 83 -10.63 21.96 -17.92
CA VAL A 83 -9.19 21.84 -18.17
C VAL A 83 -8.45 23.11 -17.73
N LEU A 84 -8.96 24.30 -18.06
CA LEU A 84 -8.39 25.56 -17.62
C LEU A 84 -8.41 25.70 -16.09
N TYR A 85 -9.51 25.32 -15.45
CA TYR A 85 -9.59 25.29 -13.98
C TYR A 85 -8.54 24.36 -13.38
N PHE A 86 -8.42 23.12 -13.88
CA PHE A 86 -7.41 22.18 -13.39
C PHE A 86 -6.00 22.70 -13.64
N TYR A 87 -5.71 23.24 -14.82
CA TYR A 87 -4.42 23.83 -15.14
C TYR A 87 -4.06 24.95 -14.16
N ASN A 88 -4.96 25.92 -13.97
CA ASN A 88 -4.75 27.02 -13.03
C ASN A 88 -4.58 26.54 -11.60
N LYS A 89 -5.35 25.53 -11.18
CA LYS A 89 -5.23 24.92 -9.85
C LYS A 89 -3.86 24.25 -9.67
N LEU A 90 -3.41 23.47 -10.65
CA LEU A 90 -2.08 22.84 -10.62
C LEU A 90 -0.97 23.89 -10.62
N LEU A 91 -1.11 24.95 -11.41
CA LEU A 91 -0.16 26.05 -11.46
C LEU A 91 -0.07 26.76 -10.10
N GLN A 92 -1.20 27.08 -9.49
CA GLN A 92 -1.28 27.70 -8.16
C GLN A 92 -0.70 26.78 -7.07
N GLN A 93 -0.94 25.46 -7.15
CA GLN A 93 -0.33 24.49 -6.23
C GLN A 93 1.20 24.47 -6.37
N ARG A 94 1.73 24.49 -7.59
CA ARG A 94 3.18 24.55 -7.83
C ARG A 94 3.79 25.86 -7.31
N GLN A 95 3.16 27.00 -7.59
CA GLN A 95 3.63 28.30 -7.11
C GLN A 95 3.60 28.39 -5.57
N SER A 96 2.52 27.92 -4.93
CA SER A 96 2.41 27.92 -3.47
C SER A 96 3.44 27.00 -2.81
N PHE A 97 3.74 25.85 -3.42
CA PHE A 97 4.83 24.96 -2.98
C PHE A 97 6.19 25.67 -3.06
N VAL A 98 6.53 26.28 -4.20
CA VAL A 98 7.79 27.01 -4.37
C VAL A 98 7.89 28.17 -3.37
N HIS A 99 6.81 28.94 -3.18
CA HIS A 99 6.78 30.04 -2.22
C HIS A 99 6.98 29.55 -0.79
N ARG A 100 6.33 28.45 -0.40
CA ARG A 100 6.51 27.84 0.92
C ARG A 100 7.94 27.37 1.11
N GLN A 101 8.53 26.69 0.13
CA GLN A 101 9.92 26.24 0.20
C GLN A 101 10.89 27.42 0.32
N ARG A 102 10.73 28.48 -0.48
CA ARG A 102 11.54 29.71 -0.37
C ARG A 102 11.42 30.35 1.02
N LYS A 103 10.21 30.44 1.58
CA LYS A 103 9.99 30.94 2.95
C LYS A 103 10.69 30.07 3.99
N LEU A 104 10.66 28.75 3.85
CA LEU A 104 11.35 27.84 4.77
C LEU A 104 12.88 28.01 4.69
N ILE A 105 13.44 28.12 3.48
CA ILE A 105 14.87 28.35 3.28
C ILE A 105 15.27 29.71 3.85
N ALA A 106 14.52 30.78 3.57
CA ALA A 106 14.79 32.12 4.11
C ALA A 106 14.70 32.16 5.64
N ARG A 107 13.74 31.43 6.25
CA ARG A 107 13.65 31.29 7.71
C ARG A 107 14.86 30.55 8.28
N ARG A 108 15.28 29.43 7.67
CA ARG A 108 16.48 28.69 8.08
C ARG A 108 17.76 29.51 7.92
N ALA A 109 17.86 30.34 6.87
CA ALA A 109 18.99 31.22 6.65
C ALA A 109 19.06 32.38 7.67
N ARG A 110 17.91 32.87 8.14
CA ARG A 110 17.83 33.90 9.21
C ARG A 110 18.01 33.32 10.61
N GLN A 111 17.73 32.04 10.81
CA GLN A 111 18.03 31.38 12.07
C GLN A 111 19.55 31.25 12.18
N HIS A 112 20.14 31.96 13.14
CA HIS A 112 21.54 31.78 13.48
C HIS A 112 21.81 30.30 13.81
N PRO A 113 22.96 29.75 13.39
CA PRO A 113 23.31 28.39 13.74
C PRO A 113 23.25 28.24 15.25
N GLY A 114 22.28 27.47 15.74
CA GLY A 114 22.17 27.20 17.18
C GLY A 114 23.47 26.57 17.68
N LEU A 115 23.76 26.70 18.97
CA LEU A 115 24.99 26.20 19.60
C LEU A 115 25.31 24.74 19.18
N GLY A 116 24.29 23.90 19.03
CA GLY A 116 24.42 22.51 18.56
C GLY A 116 24.92 22.35 17.11
N THR A 117 24.61 23.28 16.20
CA THR A 117 25.12 23.26 14.81
C THR A 117 26.58 23.68 14.72
N SER A 118 27.01 24.65 15.53
CA SER A 118 28.42 25.05 15.68
C SER A 118 29.26 23.93 16.31
N LEU A 119 28.74 23.27 17.36
CA LEU A 119 29.36 22.08 17.94
C LEU A 119 29.48 20.92 16.94
N LEU A 120 28.45 20.71 16.11
CA LEU A 120 28.49 19.70 15.04
C LEU A 120 29.55 20.02 13.98
N GLU A 121 29.68 21.29 13.59
CA GLU A 121 30.69 21.74 12.63
C GLU A 121 32.10 21.60 13.19
N TRP A 122 32.30 21.98 14.46
CA TRP A 122 33.56 21.78 15.18
C TRP A 122 33.94 20.30 15.29
N CYS A 123 33.00 19.44 15.68
CA CYS A 123 33.21 17.98 15.72
C CYS A 123 33.53 17.40 14.33
N ARG A 124 32.88 17.90 13.27
CA ARG A 124 33.18 17.52 11.88
C ARG A 124 34.61 17.90 11.47
N GLN A 125 35.10 19.05 11.94
CA GLN A 125 36.43 19.54 11.62
C GLN A 125 37.51 18.79 12.40
N ARG A 126 37.22 18.38 13.64
CA ARG A 126 38.12 17.61 14.51
C ARG A 126 38.20 16.12 14.14
N TRP A 127 37.13 15.53 13.58
CA TRP A 127 37.05 14.09 13.29
C TRP A 127 36.71 13.78 11.81
N PRO A 128 37.71 13.57 10.93
CA PRO A 128 37.49 13.33 9.49
C PRO A 128 36.75 12.02 9.18
N ARG A 129 36.70 11.06 10.12
CA ARG A 129 35.94 9.80 9.97
C ARG A 129 34.43 9.98 10.12
N LEU A 130 33.97 10.94 10.94
CA LEU A 130 32.55 11.28 11.10
C LEU A 130 31.96 12.02 9.88
N ARG A 131 32.82 12.55 9.01
CA ARG A 131 32.44 13.24 7.76
C ARG A 131 31.63 12.36 6.81
N ARG A 132 31.85 11.04 6.84
CA ARG A 132 31.12 10.06 6.01
C ARG A 132 29.70 9.80 6.50
N TRP A 133 29.47 9.87 7.80
CA TRP A 133 28.17 9.62 8.44
C TRP A 133 27.30 10.87 8.49
N MET A 134 27.93 12.04 8.55
CA MET A 134 27.26 13.32 8.52
C MET A 134 27.41 13.92 7.11
N ARG A 135 26.58 13.49 6.15
CA ARG A 135 26.46 14.16 4.84
C ARG A 135 25.60 15.42 4.97
N ARG A 136 25.85 16.43 4.12
CA ARG A 136 24.97 17.62 4.05
C ARG A 136 23.72 17.25 3.26
N ASN A 137 22.57 17.81 3.63
CA ASN A 137 21.32 17.60 2.90
C ASN A 137 21.10 18.77 1.94
N CYS A 138 20.42 18.53 0.83
CA CYS A 138 20.02 19.62 -0.06
C CYS A 138 19.14 20.63 0.69
N THR A 139 19.43 21.92 0.51
CA THR A 139 18.70 23.01 1.18
C THR A 139 17.21 23.08 0.82
N VAL A 140 16.84 22.60 -0.38
CA VAL A 140 15.47 22.67 -0.92
C VAL A 140 14.67 21.41 -0.59
N CYS A 141 15.13 20.23 -1.02
CA CYS A 141 14.36 18.97 -0.86
C CYS A 141 14.74 18.16 0.38
N GLY A 142 15.84 18.49 1.06
CA GLY A 142 16.31 17.76 2.25
C GLY A 142 16.88 16.38 1.96
N THR A 143 17.03 15.97 0.70
CA THR A 143 17.63 14.68 0.35
C THR A 143 19.12 14.65 0.70
N PRO A 144 19.67 13.51 1.15
CA PRO A 144 21.08 13.39 1.49
C PRO A 144 21.96 13.56 0.26
N GLN A 145 23.16 14.12 0.48
CA GLN A 145 24.07 14.46 -0.61
C GLN A 145 24.42 13.28 -1.52
N THR A 146 24.30 13.49 -2.83
CA THR A 146 24.87 12.60 -3.85
C THR A 146 26.19 13.17 -4.39
N PRO A 147 27.08 12.35 -5.00
CA PRO A 147 28.37 12.83 -5.53
C PRO A 147 28.24 13.91 -6.63
N GLN A 148 27.04 14.11 -7.17
CA GLN A 148 26.74 15.02 -8.28
C GLN A 148 26.12 16.37 -7.83
N ASP A 149 26.16 16.68 -6.54
CA ASP A 149 25.51 17.87 -6.00
C ASP A 149 26.33 19.15 -6.26
N ARG A 150 25.65 20.23 -6.65
CA ARG A 150 26.27 21.53 -6.94
C ARG A 150 26.23 22.40 -5.70
N VAL A 151 27.32 23.12 -5.45
CA VAL A 151 27.40 24.14 -4.40
C VAL A 151 27.22 25.51 -5.05
N CYS A 152 26.50 26.40 -4.38
CA CYS A 152 26.34 27.78 -4.83
C CYS A 152 27.73 28.45 -5.03
N PRO A 153 28.02 29.05 -6.21
CA PRO A 153 29.31 29.67 -6.50
C PRO A 153 29.52 30.99 -5.74
N VAL A 154 28.48 31.53 -5.10
CA VAL A 154 28.59 32.75 -4.31
C VAL A 154 29.39 32.45 -3.03
N PRO A 155 30.53 33.14 -2.79
CA PRO A 155 31.48 32.81 -1.72
C PRO A 155 30.86 32.92 -0.32
N ALA A 156 29.85 33.77 -0.14
CA ALA A 156 29.14 33.93 1.14
C ALA A 156 28.03 32.90 1.38
N CYS A 157 27.58 32.16 0.35
CA CYS A 157 26.40 31.30 0.45
C CYS A 157 26.76 29.82 0.68
N GLY A 158 27.64 29.24 -0.16
CA GLY A 158 28.13 27.87 0.00
C GLY A 158 27.06 26.77 0.15
N ALA A 159 25.81 27.04 -0.22
CA ALA A 159 24.67 26.16 0.01
C ALA A 159 24.69 24.96 -0.96
N PRO A 160 24.47 23.71 -0.48
CA PRO A 160 24.41 22.53 -1.33
C PRO A 160 23.01 22.33 -1.96
N TYR A 161 22.99 22.04 -3.26
CA TYR A 161 21.78 21.76 -4.04
C TYR A 161 21.87 20.42 -4.77
N CYS A 162 20.74 19.72 -4.79
CA CYS A 162 20.55 18.55 -5.62
C CYS A 162 20.44 18.96 -7.10
N ARG A 163 20.84 18.11 -8.07
CA ARG A 163 20.70 18.40 -9.51
C ARG A 163 19.30 18.88 -9.93
N PRO A 164 18.19 18.25 -9.52
CA PRO A 164 16.84 18.74 -9.87
C PRO A 164 16.40 19.98 -9.09
N CYS A 165 17.15 20.38 -8.05
CA CYS A 165 16.86 21.55 -7.23
C CYS A 165 17.66 22.80 -7.65
N TRP A 166 18.72 22.61 -8.44
CA TRP A 166 19.56 23.67 -9.00
C TRP A 166 18.85 24.34 -10.17
#